data_AF-A0A1Y4JM32-F1
#
_entry.id   AF-A0A1Y4JM32-F1
#
_cell.length_a   1.000
_cell.length_b   1.000
_cell.length_c   1.000
_cell.angle_alpha   90.00
_cell.angle_beta   90.00
_cell.angle_gamma   90.00
#
_symmetry.space_group_name_H-M   'P 1'
#
loop_
_entity.id
_entity.type
_entity.pdbx_description
1 polymer ?
#
loop_
_entity_poly.entity_id
_entity_poly.type
_entity_poly.pdbx_seq_one_letter_code
_entity_poly.pdbx_strand_id
1 'polypeptide(L)'
;MSVHIDTEKIETYIRESENIDLKSALGDTLFLDVKDHPDNYSELLNGGSYDAKCGGKRSFVGLKTALAYYTYARMVKNGDGSVTRLGFMNKGNEYSSHSDFKEKLMAYNDAFSMADRYLKECVRYLNDNRESFPLYRGNGGLAANRITCRILGE
;
A
#
# COMPACT_ATOMS: atom_id res chain seq x y z
N MET A 1 9.69 25.06 8.46
CA MET A 1 9.39 24.35 9.73
C MET A 1 9.66 22.88 9.50
N SER A 2 10.83 22.40 9.92
CA SER A 2 11.21 20.99 9.75
C SER A 2 10.54 20.21 10.87
N VAL A 3 9.44 19.52 10.55
CA VAL A 3 8.80 18.59 11.47
C VAL A 3 9.81 17.47 11.72
N HIS A 4 10.50 17.51 12.87
CA HIS A 4 11.36 16.40 13.31
C HIS A 4 10.44 15.23 13.64
N ILE A 5 10.16 14.42 12.64
CA ILE A 5 9.48 13.15 12.84
C ILE A 5 10.56 12.15 13.23
N ASP A 6 10.44 11.59 14.43
CA ASP A 6 11.34 10.53 14.90
C ASP A 6 11.38 9.41 13.87
N THR A 7 12.58 9.08 13.38
CA THR A 7 12.78 8.02 12.39
C THR A 7 12.18 6.70 12.88
N GLU A 8 12.25 6.42 14.19
CA GLU A 8 11.66 5.24 14.82
C GLU A 8 10.13 5.16 14.65
N LYS A 9 9.42 6.31 14.66
CA LYS A 9 7.97 6.34 14.42
C LYS A 9 7.65 6.07 12.95
N ILE A 10 8.45 6.61 12.03
CA ILE A 10 8.32 6.33 10.60
C ILE A 10 8.51 4.84 10.34
N GLU A 11 9.57 4.24 10.90
CA GLU A 11 9.81 2.79 10.79
C GLU A 11 8.68 1.96 11.38
N THR A 12 8.08 2.41 12.48
CA THR A 12 6.90 1.75 13.06
C THR A 12 5.72 1.77 12.08
N TYR A 13 5.39 2.93 11.50
CA TYR A 13 4.30 3.04 10.52
C TYR A 13 4.57 2.22 9.26
N ILE A 14 5.82 2.19 8.79
CA ILE A 14 6.23 1.34 7.67
C ILE A 14 5.94 -0.13 7.99
N ARG A 15 6.43 -0.65 9.13
CA ARG A 15 6.21 -2.05 9.54
C ARG A 15 4.74 -2.39 9.68
N GLU A 16 3.96 -1.49 10.26
CA GLU A 16 2.51 -1.69 10.36
C GLU A 16 1.86 -1.70 8.98
N SER A 17 2.31 -0.87 8.03
CA SER A 17 1.74 -0.82 6.67
C SER A 17 2.12 -2.06 5.86
N GLU A 18 3.35 -2.54 6.01
CA GLU A 18 3.78 -3.80 5.41
C GLU A 18 2.92 -4.97 5.91
N ASN A 19 2.70 -5.06 7.22
CA ASN A 19 2.02 -6.21 7.82
C ASN A 19 0.49 -6.18 7.65
N ILE A 20 -0.12 -4.99 7.56
CA ILE A 20 -1.58 -4.86 7.41
C ILE A 20 -1.96 -4.81 5.93
N ASP A 21 -1.33 -3.94 5.14
CA ASP A 21 -1.76 -3.67 3.77
C ASP A 21 -1.09 -4.65 2.78
N LEU A 22 0.25 -4.70 2.75
CA LEU A 22 0.98 -5.54 1.79
C LEU A 22 0.78 -7.03 2.06
N LYS A 23 0.98 -7.45 3.31
CA LYS A 23 0.85 -8.86 3.68
C LYS A 23 -0.56 -9.39 3.42
N SER A 24 -1.58 -8.57 3.67
CA SER A 24 -2.97 -8.96 3.38
C SER A 24 -3.25 -9.06 1.87
N ALA A 25 -2.58 -8.26 1.03
CA ALA A 25 -2.79 -8.28 -0.42
C ALA A 25 -1.98 -9.37 -1.14
N LEU A 26 -0.73 -9.59 -0.72
CA LEU A 26 0.20 -10.54 -1.34
C LEU A 26 0.05 -11.97 -0.78
N GLY A 27 -0.36 -12.07 0.48
CA GLY A 27 -0.34 -13.31 1.27
C GLY A 27 1.02 -13.58 1.90
N ASP A 28 1.03 -14.37 2.99
CA ASP A 28 2.24 -14.68 3.78
C ASP A 28 3.37 -15.28 2.94
N THR A 29 3.05 -16.18 2.00
CA THR A 29 4.05 -16.92 1.22
C THR A 29 4.85 -16.01 0.29
N LEU A 30 4.16 -15.19 -0.51
CA LEU A 30 4.83 -14.27 -1.42
C LEU A 30 5.52 -13.15 -0.64
N PHE A 31 4.92 -12.66 0.45
CA PHE A 31 5.51 -11.60 1.27
C PHE A 31 6.84 -12.03 1.89
N LEU A 32 6.94 -13.26 2.41
CA LEU A 32 8.19 -13.79 2.96
C LEU A 32 9.25 -13.95 1.87
N ASP A 33 8.89 -14.44 0.69
CA ASP A 33 9.82 -14.65 -0.42
C ASP A 33 10.37 -13.31 -0.97
N VAL A 34 9.49 -12.32 -1.13
CA VAL A 34 9.88 -10.95 -1.52
C VAL A 34 10.85 -10.32 -0.51
N LYS A 35 10.72 -10.68 0.77
CA LYS A 35 11.61 -10.20 1.83
C LYS A 35 12.96 -10.91 1.84
N ASP A 36 13.00 -12.20 1.51
CA ASP A 36 14.24 -12.99 1.46
C ASP A 36 15.04 -12.72 0.17
N HIS A 37 14.34 -12.47 -0.93
CA HIS A 37 14.93 -12.31 -2.26
C HIS A 37 14.47 -11.03 -2.98
N PRO A 38 14.70 -9.83 -2.43
CA PRO A 38 14.19 -8.58 -3.00
C PRO A 38 14.69 -8.32 -4.44
N ASP A 39 15.89 -8.77 -4.79
CA ASP A 39 16.47 -8.61 -6.13
C ASP A 39 15.63 -9.28 -7.22
N ASN A 40 15.06 -10.45 -6.94
CA ASN A 40 14.21 -11.20 -7.87
C ASN A 40 12.87 -10.49 -8.14
N TYR A 41 12.46 -9.60 -7.24
CA TYR A 41 11.20 -8.86 -7.30
C TYR A 41 11.39 -7.38 -7.60
N SER A 42 12.54 -6.99 -8.16
CA SER A 42 12.88 -5.59 -8.43
C SER A 42 11.82 -4.85 -9.25
N GLU A 43 11.22 -5.49 -10.26
CA GLU A 43 10.13 -4.90 -11.05
C GLU A 43 8.84 -4.72 -10.23
N LEU A 44 8.47 -5.73 -9.42
CA LEU A 44 7.29 -5.67 -8.56
C LEU A 44 7.43 -4.58 -7.48
N LEU A 45 8.64 -4.42 -6.94
CA LEU A 45 8.95 -3.47 -5.88
C LEU A 45 9.01 -2.02 -6.39
N ASN A 46 9.72 -1.78 -7.50
CA ASN A 46 9.97 -0.43 -8.01
C ASN A 46 8.91 0.03 -9.02
N GLY A 47 8.07 -0.88 -9.53
CA GLY A 47 7.12 -0.57 -10.58
C GLY A 47 7.72 -0.67 -11.97
N GLY A 48 6.86 -0.73 -12.97
CA GLY A 48 7.27 -0.92 -14.35
C GLY A 48 6.10 -0.89 -15.32
N SER A 49 6.41 -1.17 -16.59
CA SER A 49 5.41 -1.36 -17.63
C SER A 49 5.50 -2.78 -18.15
N TYR A 50 4.37 -3.46 -18.26
CA TYR A 50 4.28 -4.84 -18.70
C TYR A 50 3.20 -4.98 -19.79
N ASP A 51 3.35 -5.99 -20.64
CA ASP A 51 2.33 -6.33 -21.61
C ASP A 51 1.34 -7.31 -20.99
N ALA A 52 0.07 -6.93 -20.90
CA ALA A 52 -0.95 -7.79 -20.33
C ALA A 52 -1.33 -8.86 -21.34
N LYS A 53 -1.51 -10.10 -20.89
CA LYS A 53 -1.94 -11.23 -21.74
C LYS A 53 -3.26 -10.97 -22.49
N CYS A 54 -4.08 -10.05 -22.00
CA CYS A 54 -5.35 -9.67 -22.63
C CYS A 54 -5.20 -8.62 -23.76
N GLY A 55 -3.98 -8.31 -24.19
CA GLY A 55 -3.70 -7.32 -25.23
C GLY A 55 -3.75 -5.90 -24.68
N GLY A 56 -2.61 -5.40 -24.21
CA GLY A 56 -2.46 -3.99 -23.82
C GLY A 56 -1.29 -3.76 -22.87
N LYS A 57 -0.49 -2.73 -23.14
CA LYS A 57 0.55 -2.26 -22.23
C LYS A 57 -0.08 -1.63 -20.99
N ARG A 58 0.28 -2.13 -19.82
CA ARG A 58 -0.15 -1.61 -18.53
C ARG A 58 1.08 -1.16 -17.75
N SER A 59 0.94 -0.11 -16.96
CA SER A 59 1.97 0.34 -16.05
C SER A 59 1.46 0.27 -14.61
N PHE A 60 2.38 -0.01 -13.70
CA PHE A 60 2.12 0.00 -12.26
C PHE A 60 3.29 0.68 -11.56
N VAL A 61 2.98 1.34 -10.44
CA VAL A 61 3.92 2.20 -9.69
C VAL A 61 4.80 1.45 -8.69
N GLY A 62 4.51 0.17 -8.42
CA GLY A 62 5.29 -0.69 -7.53
C GLY A 62 4.86 -0.65 -6.06
N LEU A 63 5.25 -1.71 -5.34
CA LEU A 63 4.91 -1.91 -3.92
C LEU A 63 5.55 -0.86 -3.00
N LYS A 64 6.78 -0.41 -3.29
CA LYS A 64 7.45 0.61 -2.47
C LYS A 64 6.68 1.93 -2.48
N THR A 65 6.18 2.33 -3.64
CA THR A 65 5.38 3.55 -3.80
C THR A 65 4.05 3.43 -3.06
N ALA A 66 3.36 2.28 -3.18
CA ALA A 66 2.14 2.03 -2.43
C ALA A 66 2.38 2.09 -0.91
N LEU A 67 3.45 1.44 -0.43
CA LEU A 67 3.85 1.45 0.98
C LEU A 67 4.16 2.86 1.48
N ALA A 68 4.85 3.68 0.68
CA ALA A 68 5.14 5.06 1.03
C ALA A 68 3.85 5.88 1.23
N TYR A 69 2.84 5.69 0.36
CA TYR A 69 1.54 6.35 0.50
C TYR A 69 0.73 5.84 1.69
N TYR A 70 0.77 4.55 1.99
CA TYR A 70 0.14 4.01 3.22
C TYR A 70 0.79 4.56 4.48
N THR A 71 2.11 4.62 4.50
CA THR A 71 2.89 5.19 5.60
C THR A 71 2.54 6.67 5.76
N TYR A 72 2.51 7.43 4.66
CA TYR A 72 2.13 8.83 4.66
C TYR A 72 0.70 9.05 5.18
N ALA A 73 -0.28 8.26 4.73
CA ALA A 73 -1.64 8.34 5.24
C ALA A 73 -1.65 8.17 6.77
N ARG A 74 -0.96 7.15 7.29
CA ARG A 74 -0.88 6.91 8.74
C ARG A 74 -0.17 8.02 9.50
N MET A 75 0.88 8.59 8.92
CA MET A 75 1.56 9.76 9.46
C MET A 75 0.65 10.98 9.51
N VAL A 76 -0.14 11.25 8.46
CA VAL A 76 -1.12 12.36 8.45
C VAL A 76 -2.21 12.16 9.49
N LYS A 77 -2.69 10.91 9.66
CA LYS A 77 -3.68 10.56 10.68
C LYS A 77 -3.14 10.71 12.10
N ASN A 78 -1.88 10.35 12.32
CA ASN A 78 -1.26 10.32 13.65
C ASN A 78 -0.37 11.54 13.95
N GLY A 79 -0.22 12.48 13.02
CA GLY A 79 0.83 13.52 12.96
C GLY A 79 0.84 14.57 14.07
N ASP A 80 0.06 14.37 15.13
CA ASP A 80 0.01 15.22 16.33
C ASP A 80 0.06 14.43 17.66
N GLY A 81 -0.14 13.11 17.59
CA GLY A 81 -0.25 12.25 18.76
C GLY A 81 1.10 11.70 19.19
N SER A 82 1.69 12.30 20.22
CA SER A 82 2.82 11.67 20.90
C SER A 82 2.26 10.61 21.86
N VAL A 83 2.49 9.32 21.59
CA VAL A 83 2.24 8.28 22.59
C VAL A 83 3.39 8.34 23.59
N THR A 84 3.13 8.95 24.74
CA THR A 84 4.08 9.02 25.84
C THR A 84 3.64 8.04 26.92
N ARG A 85 4.55 7.59 27.79
CA ARG A 85 4.29 6.62 28.88
C ARG A 85 3.10 7.00 29.81
N LEU A 86 2.66 8.26 29.77
CA LEU A 86 1.57 8.83 30.57
C LEU A 86 0.24 8.99 29.80
N GLY A 87 0.17 8.65 28.51
CA GLY A 87 -1.04 8.78 27.69
C GLY A 87 -0.82 9.42 26.32
N PHE A 88 -1.91 9.53 25.56
CA PHE A 88 -1.93 10.13 24.22
C PHE A 88 -1.95 11.66 24.33
N MET A 89 -0.84 12.33 24.05
CA MET A 89 -0.76 13.79 24.09
C MET A 89 -0.98 14.34 22.67
N ASN A 90 -2.15 14.94 22.43
CA ASN A 90 -2.41 15.75 21.24
C ASN A 90 -1.92 17.18 21.52
N LYS A 91 -1.07 17.76 20.66
CA LYS A 91 -0.74 19.20 20.70
C LYS A 91 -1.86 20.00 19.99
N GLY A 92 -3.07 19.93 20.53
CA GLY A 92 -4.20 20.71 20.04
C GLY A 92 -4.32 22.05 20.76
N ASN A 93 -4.05 23.16 20.05
CA ASN A 93 -4.42 24.50 20.50
C ASN A 93 -5.97 24.58 20.60
N GLU A 94 -6.51 25.00 21.74
CA GLU A 94 -7.89 24.76 22.19
C GLU A 94 -9.02 25.46 21.39
N TYR A 95 -8.75 26.03 20.21
CA TYR A 95 -9.74 26.85 19.46
C TYR A 95 -10.05 26.41 18.02
N SER A 96 -9.34 25.45 17.42
CA SER A 96 -9.53 25.05 16.00
C SER A 96 -9.99 23.59 15.78
N SER A 97 -10.28 22.86 16.85
CA SER A 97 -10.28 21.40 16.93
C SER A 97 -11.26 20.63 16.03
N HIS A 98 -12.26 21.26 15.42
CA HIS A 98 -13.24 20.57 14.55
C HIS A 98 -12.91 20.65 13.05
N SER A 99 -12.39 21.79 12.59
CA SER A 99 -11.98 21.99 11.19
C SER A 99 -10.74 21.17 10.85
N ASP A 100 -9.72 21.19 11.72
CA ASP A 100 -8.46 20.50 11.50
C ASP A 100 -8.62 18.96 11.51
N PHE A 101 -9.49 18.41 12.35
CA PHE A 101 -9.73 16.96 12.36
C PHE A 101 -10.38 16.48 11.05
N LYS A 102 -11.37 17.23 10.55
CA LYS A 102 -12.04 16.92 9.30
C LYS A 102 -11.09 17.03 8.11
N GLU A 103 -10.24 18.05 8.09
CA GLU A 103 -9.22 18.24 7.05
C GLU A 103 -8.15 17.15 7.08
N LYS A 104 -7.61 16.82 8.26
CA LYS A 104 -6.68 15.69 8.45
C LYS A 104 -7.30 14.36 8.02
N LEU A 105 -8.58 14.15 8.34
CA LEU A 105 -9.30 12.95 7.92
C LEU A 105 -9.52 12.92 6.40
N MET A 106 -9.79 14.05 5.75
CA MET A 106 -9.90 14.14 4.29
C MET A 106 -8.56 13.82 3.62
N ALA A 107 -7.46 14.42 4.09
CA ALA A 107 -6.12 14.16 3.59
C ALA A 107 -5.68 12.71 3.81
N TYR A 108 -6.02 12.12 4.96
CA TYR A 108 -5.82 10.70 5.23
C TYR A 108 -6.57 9.82 4.22
N ASN A 109 -7.86 10.05 4.01
CA ASN A 109 -8.68 9.21 3.13
C ASN A 109 -8.26 9.34 1.66
N ASP A 110 -7.85 10.53 1.23
CA ASP A 110 -7.30 10.76 -0.11
C ASP A 110 -6.00 9.94 -0.31
N ALA A 111 -5.04 10.09 0.62
CA ALA A 111 -3.77 9.36 0.57
C ALA A 111 -3.99 7.83 0.63
N PHE A 112 -4.91 7.36 1.47
CA PHE A 112 -5.25 5.94 1.59
C PHE A 112 -5.90 5.39 0.30
N SER A 113 -6.79 6.17 -0.32
CA SER A 113 -7.43 5.79 -1.59
C SER A 113 -6.43 5.68 -2.73
N MET A 114 -5.44 6.59 -2.78
CA MET A 114 -4.33 6.51 -3.75
C MET A 114 -3.45 5.28 -3.49
N ALA A 115 -3.13 4.99 -2.23
CA ALA A 115 -2.35 3.81 -1.85
C ALA A 115 -3.05 2.50 -2.26
N ASP A 116 -4.36 2.40 -2.00
CA ASP A 116 -5.17 1.24 -2.37
C ASP A 116 -5.26 1.05 -3.88
N ARG A 117 -5.38 2.15 -4.64
CA ARG A 117 -5.32 2.09 -6.11
C ARG A 117 -3.99 1.55 -6.61
N TYR A 118 -2.87 2.00 -6.03
CA TYR A 118 -1.54 1.52 -6.39
C TYR A 118 -1.32 0.06 -6.02
N LEU A 119 -1.81 -0.37 -4.86
CA LEU A 119 -1.76 -1.76 -4.43
C LEU A 119 -2.59 -2.65 -5.36
N LYS A 120 -3.78 -2.20 -5.78
CA LYS A 120 -4.63 -2.90 -6.76
C LYS A 120 -3.95 -3.08 -8.12
N GLU A 121 -3.21 -2.08 -8.61
CA GLU A 121 -2.43 -2.24 -9.85
C GLU A 121 -1.32 -3.30 -9.68
N CYS A 122 -0.64 -3.34 -8.53
CA CYS A 122 0.36 -4.37 -8.23
C CYS A 122 -0.26 -5.78 -8.15
N VAL A 123 -1.42 -5.90 -7.51
CA VAL A 123 -2.20 -7.14 -7.45
C VAL A 123 -2.66 -7.56 -8.85
N ARG A 124 -3.04 -6.61 -9.71
CA ARG A 124 -3.40 -6.91 -11.10
C ARG A 124 -2.19 -7.42 -11.90
N TYR A 125 -1.02 -6.82 -11.72
CA TYR A 125 0.23 -7.31 -12.31
C TYR A 125 0.56 -8.74 -11.89
N LEU A 126 0.41 -9.07 -10.61
CA LEU A 126 0.61 -10.43 -10.10
C LEU A 126 -0.38 -11.43 -10.70
N ASN A 127 -1.64 -11.02 -10.89
CA ASN A 127 -2.66 -11.86 -11.53
C ASN A 127 -2.39 -12.07 -13.03
N ASP A 128 -1.99 -11.03 -13.75
CA ASP A 128 -1.63 -11.12 -15.18
C ASP A 128 -0.38 -12.01 -15.38
N ASN A 129 0.56 -11.98 -14.43
CA ASN A 129 1.82 -12.74 -14.44
C ASN A 129 1.82 -13.96 -13.51
N ARG A 130 0.66 -14.57 -13.29
CA ARG A 130 0.52 -15.69 -12.33
C ARG A 130 1.43 -16.88 -12.61
N GLU A 131 1.81 -17.09 -13.87
CA GLU A 131 2.76 -18.15 -14.26
C GLU A 131 4.18 -17.87 -13.76
N SER A 132 4.60 -16.60 -13.72
CA SER A 132 5.90 -16.19 -13.19
C SER A 132 5.93 -16.13 -11.66
N PHE A 133 4.75 -16.07 -11.01
CA PHE A 133 4.61 -15.97 -9.56
C PHE A 133 3.78 -17.15 -8.99
N PRO A 134 4.33 -18.37 -8.94
CA PRO A 134 3.62 -19.56 -8.44
C PRO A 134 3.34 -19.50 -6.92
N LEU A 135 4.15 -18.74 -6.17
CA LEU A 135 3.94 -18.44 -4.73
C LEU A 135 2.77 -17.47 -4.51
N TYR A 136 2.27 -16.91 -5.61
CA TYR A 136 1.05 -16.16 -5.86
C TYR A 136 -0.24 -16.74 -5.28
N ARG A 137 -0.44 -16.76 -3.96
CA ARG A 137 -1.69 -17.28 -3.35
C ARG A 137 -2.70 -16.21 -2.93
N GLY A 138 -2.38 -14.94 -3.13
CA GLY A 138 -3.32 -13.85 -2.91
C GLY A 138 -4.58 -14.09 -3.74
N ASN A 139 -5.68 -14.40 -3.06
CA ASN A 139 -7.00 -14.35 -3.67
C ASN A 139 -7.21 -12.87 -3.98
N GLY A 140 -6.99 -12.44 -5.22
CA GLY A 140 -7.24 -11.06 -5.67
C GLY A 140 -8.72 -10.72 -5.56
N GLY A 141 -9.19 -10.55 -4.32
CA GLY A 141 -10.58 -10.70 -3.94
C GLY A 141 -10.91 -9.76 -2.80
N LEU A 142 -10.76 -8.45 -3.01
CA LEU A 142 -11.97 -7.65 -2.82
C LEU A 142 -12.96 -8.23 -3.82
N ALA A 143 -13.98 -8.96 -3.33
CA ALA A 143 -14.94 -9.68 -4.15
C ALA A 143 -15.47 -8.80 -5.31
N ALA A 144 -14.83 -8.89 -6.47
CA ALA A 144 -15.26 -8.27 -7.70
C ALA A 144 -15.44 -9.40 -8.69
N ASN A 145 -16.63 -9.98 -8.61
CA ASN A 145 -17.23 -10.78 -9.66
C ASN A 145 -17.06 -10.07 -11.01
N ARG A 146 -16.70 -10.81 -12.08
CA ARG A 146 -16.40 -10.38 -13.47
C ARG A 146 -14.94 -9.90 -13.63
N ILE A 147 -14.09 -10.46 -14.50
CA ILE A 147 -14.32 -10.79 -15.92
C ILE A 147 -13.39 -11.98 -16.27
N THR A 148 -13.96 -13.14 -16.59
CA THR A 148 -13.23 -14.23 -17.26
C THR A 148 -13.01 -13.83 -18.71
N CYS A 149 -11.79 -13.44 -19.09
CA CYS A 149 -11.43 -13.34 -20.50
C CYS A 149 -11.31 -14.76 -21.05
N ARG A 150 -12.35 -15.20 -21.76
CA ARG A 150 -12.34 -16.43 -22.53
C ARG A 150 -11.61 -16.14 -23.84
N ILE A 151 -10.50 -16.84 -24.07
CA ILE A 151 -9.79 -16.82 -25.36
C ILE A 151 -10.74 -17.51 -26.36
N LEU A 152 -11.11 -16.80 -27.43
CA LEU A 152 -11.89 -17.34 -28.55
C LEU A 152 -10.93 -17.61 -29.72
N GLY A 153 -10.82 -18.89 -30.08
CA GLY A 153 -10.05 -19.43 -31.22
C GLY A 153 -9.54 -20.82 -30.86
N GLU A 154 -9.83 -21.91 -31.58
CA GLU A 154 -10.30 -22.11 -32.97
C GLU A 154 -11.51 -23.06 -33.04
#